data_AF-A0A9D1IMS1-F1
#
_entry.id   AF-A0A9D1IMS1-F1
#
_cell.length_a   1.000
_cell.length_b   1.000
_cell.length_c   1.000
_cell.angle_alpha   90.00
_cell.angle_beta   90.00
_cell.angle_gamma   90.00
#
_symmetry.space_group_name_H-M   'P 1'
#
loop_
_entity.id
_entity.type
_entity.pdbx_description
1 polymer ?
#
loop_
_entity_poly.entity_id
_entity_poly.type
_entity_poly.pdbx_seq_one_letter_code
_entity_poly.pdbx_strand_id
1 'polypeptide(L)'
;MSNKELEKRLRQLKIEDFIWIIYIGIIFFSLYSNTLERKYFIYNDVKSKNTYRNITIGIFTILVIVYFYFLKDSFNDVKSLNANDTYKKRYLTKLSFFGSLLIFISGIIFLYIAYSDENIDVEVAFN
;
A
#
# COMPACT_ATOMS: atom_id res chain seq x y z
N MET A 1 -0.22 -19.91 -24.34
CA MET A 1 0.62 -19.24 -23.31
C MET A 1 1.99 -19.88 -23.39
N SER A 2 3.06 -19.10 -23.53
CA SER A 2 4.43 -19.63 -23.59
C SER A 2 4.91 -20.03 -22.18
N ASN A 3 5.82 -21.00 -22.06
CA ASN A 3 6.44 -21.37 -20.78
C ASN A 3 7.03 -20.16 -20.04
N LYS A 4 7.56 -19.17 -20.78
CA LYS A 4 8.07 -17.91 -20.20
C LYS A 4 6.97 -17.02 -19.61
N GLU A 5 5.78 -16.99 -20.21
CA GLU A 5 4.64 -16.24 -19.66
C GLU A 5 4.09 -16.93 -18.41
N LEU A 6 4.07 -18.27 -18.41
CA LEU A 6 3.64 -19.06 -17.26
C LEU A 6 4.55 -18.83 -16.05
N GLU A 7 5.87 -18.90 -16.25
CA GLU A 7 6.85 -18.61 -15.20
C GLU A 7 6.73 -17.18 -14.65
N LYS A 8 6.51 -16.17 -15.51
CA LYS A 8 6.27 -14.78 -15.08
C LYS A 8 5.04 -14.69 -14.18
N ARG A 9 3.91 -15.32 -14.59
CA ARG A 9 2.68 -15.34 -13.77
C ARG A 9 2.89 -16.04 -12.43
N LEU A 10 3.55 -17.19 -12.40
CA LEU A 10 3.82 -17.91 -11.16
C LEU A 10 4.69 -17.09 -10.20
N ARG A 11 5.64 -16.31 -10.74
CA ARG A 11 6.44 -15.39 -9.93
C ARG A 11 5.61 -14.23 -9.37
N GLN A 12 4.71 -13.64 -10.17
CA GLN A 12 3.80 -12.59 -9.71
C GLN A 12 2.92 -13.09 -8.55
N LEU A 13 2.32 -14.28 -8.69
CA LEU A 13 1.51 -14.91 -7.64
C LEU A 13 2.28 -15.08 -6.32
N LYS A 14 3.53 -15.58 -6.37
CA LYS A 14 4.36 -15.70 -5.15
C LYS A 14 4.62 -14.37 -4.46
N ILE A 15 4.76 -13.29 -5.23
CA ILE A 15 4.97 -11.95 -4.67
C ILE A 15 3.67 -11.42 -4.07
N GLU A 16 2.53 -11.65 -4.74
CA GLU A 16 1.20 -11.32 -4.19
C GLU A 16 0.95 -12.05 -2.86
N ASP A 17 1.28 -13.34 -2.76
CA ASP A 17 1.18 -14.12 -1.51
C ASP A 17 2.03 -13.50 -0.39
N PHE A 18 3.25 -13.05 -0.71
CA PHE A 18 4.12 -12.37 0.25
C PHE A 18 3.56 -11.01 0.70
N ILE A 19 2.94 -10.25 -0.22
CA ILE A 19 2.28 -8.99 0.10
C ILE A 19 1.07 -9.23 1.01
N TRP A 20 0.33 -10.32 0.83
CA TRP A 20 -0.75 -10.69 1.76
C TRP A 20 -0.24 -10.93 3.18
N ILE A 21 0.92 -11.57 3.35
CA ILE A 21 1.55 -11.74 4.66
C ILE A 21 1.90 -10.38 5.28
N ILE A 22 2.40 -9.43 4.48
CA ILE A 22 2.65 -8.06 4.94
C ILE A 22 1.36 -7.40 5.43
N TYR A 23 0.25 -7.54 4.69
CA TYR A 23 -1.05 -6.98 5.10
C TYR A 23 -1.56 -7.57 6.42
N ILE A 24 -1.38 -8.87 6.65
CA ILE A 24 -1.69 -9.49 7.94
C ILE A 24 -0.89 -8.83 9.07
N GLY A 25 0.41 -8.60 8.87
CA GLY A 25 1.25 -7.88 9.83
C GLY A 25 0.74 -6.46 10.10
N ILE A 26 0.37 -5.73 9.04
CA ILE A 26 -0.20 -4.38 9.14
C ILE A 26 -1.47 -4.38 9.99
N ILE A 27 -2.36 -5.35 9.83
CA ILE A 27 -3.58 -5.47 10.63
C ILE A 27 -3.23 -5.59 12.12
N PHE A 28 -2.28 -6.45 12.49
CA PHE A 28 -1.86 -6.59 13.89
C PHE A 28 -1.26 -5.29 14.45
N PHE A 29 -0.38 -4.63 13.70
CA PHE A 29 0.20 -3.35 14.12
C PHE A 29 -0.84 -2.24 14.23
N SER A 30 -1.82 -2.20 13.32
CA SER A 30 -2.93 -1.25 13.34
C SER A 30 -3.80 -1.44 14.59
N LEU A 31 -4.19 -2.68 14.90
CA LEU A 31 -4.93 -2.99 16.12
C LEU A 31 -4.16 -2.57 17.38
N TYR A 32 -2.85 -2.85 17.43
CA TYR A 32 -2.00 -2.42 18.53
C TYR A 32 -1.92 -0.88 18.63
N SER A 33 -1.72 -0.19 17.50
CA SER A 33 -1.68 1.27 17.44
C SER A 33 -2.96 1.87 18.04
N ASN A 34 -4.13 1.35 17.67
CA ASN A 34 -5.42 1.82 18.20
C ASN A 34 -5.54 1.67 19.72
N THR A 35 -4.90 0.66 20.33
CA THR A 35 -4.87 0.54 21.81
C THR A 35 -4.02 1.64 22.46
N LEU A 36 -2.91 2.03 21.84
CA LEU A 36 -2.03 3.10 22.31
C LEU A 36 -2.70 4.47 22.17
N GLU A 37 -3.41 4.68 21.07
CA GLU A 37 -4.19 5.89 20.84
C GLU A 37 -5.27 6.07 21.92
N ARG A 38 -6.07 5.02 22.20
CA ARG A 38 -7.04 5.04 23.30
C ARG A 38 -6.38 5.36 24.64
N LYS A 39 -5.21 4.77 24.91
CA LYS A 39 -4.46 5.03 26.13
C LYS A 39 -4.00 6.49 26.23
N TYR A 40 -3.57 7.09 25.13
CA TYR A 40 -3.26 8.52 25.09
C TYR A 40 -4.49 9.37 25.40
N PHE A 41 -5.64 9.13 24.76
CA PHE A 41 -6.85 9.93 25.00
C PHE A 41 -7.41 9.80 26.43
N ILE A 42 -7.29 8.62 27.06
CA ILE A 42 -7.80 8.39 28.42
C ILE A 42 -6.84 8.94 29.49
N TYR A 43 -5.54 8.72 29.33
CA TYR A 43 -4.53 8.98 30.38
C TYR A 43 -3.61 10.16 30.07
N ASN A 44 -3.80 10.83 28.93
CA ASN A 44 -2.92 11.88 28.40
C ASN A 44 -1.44 11.44 28.32
N ASP A 45 -1.22 10.14 28.04
CA ASP A 45 0.12 9.53 28.01
C ASP A 45 0.86 9.85 26.71
N VAL A 46 1.73 10.85 26.77
CA VAL A 46 2.56 11.32 25.64
C VAL A 46 3.46 10.20 25.08
N LYS A 47 3.87 9.23 25.90
CA LYS A 47 4.68 8.11 25.40
C LYS A 47 3.87 7.20 24.47
N SER A 48 2.61 6.94 24.82
CA SER A 48 1.69 6.16 23.98
C SER A 48 1.38 6.88 22.67
N LYS A 49 1.21 8.21 22.71
CA LYS A 49 1.07 9.06 21.52
C LYS A 49 2.23 8.91 20.54
N ASN A 50 3.47 9.08 21.02
CA ASN A 50 4.66 8.97 20.17
C ASN A 50 4.84 7.57 19.60
N THR A 51 4.50 6.54 20.38
CA THR A 51 4.58 5.14 19.93
C THR A 51 3.54 4.85 18.85
N TYR A 52 2.29 5.29 19.04
CA TYR A 52 1.24 5.23 18.01
C TYR A 52 1.71 5.89 16.71
N ARG A 53 2.20 7.14 16.78
CA ARG A 53 2.66 7.88 15.59
C ARG A 53 3.76 7.14 14.84
N ASN A 54 4.76 6.63 15.54
CA ASN A 54 5.84 5.88 14.94
C ASN A 54 5.35 4.60 14.25
N ILE A 55 4.39 3.90 14.86
CA ILE A 55 3.77 2.71 14.25
C ILE A 55 3.00 3.10 13.00
N THR A 56 2.15 4.13 13.07
CA THR A 56 1.34 4.60 11.93
C THR A 56 2.22 5.06 10.77
N ILE A 57 3.28 5.84 11.02
CA ILE A 57 4.27 6.23 10.01
C ILE A 57 4.96 5.00 9.41
N GLY A 58 5.35 4.03 10.25
CA GLY A 58 5.94 2.77 9.81
C GLY A 58 5.02 1.99 8.87
N ILE A 59 3.74 1.88 9.21
CA ILE A 59 2.75 1.20 8.38
C ILE A 59 2.60 1.91 7.02
N PHE A 60 2.38 3.23 7.01
CA PHE A 60 2.23 3.96 5.75
C PHE A 60 3.50 3.93 4.89
N THR A 61 4.68 3.88 5.50
CA THR A 61 5.95 3.71 4.79
C THR A 61 5.99 2.37 4.06
N ILE A 62 5.60 1.28 4.73
CA ILE A 62 5.52 -0.05 4.12
C ILE A 62 4.49 -0.06 3.00
N LEU A 63 3.31 0.55 3.20
CA LEU A 63 2.27 0.65 2.18
C LEU A 63 2.75 1.39 0.92
N VAL A 64 3.44 2.51 1.07
CA VAL A 64 4.00 3.26 -0.07
C VAL A 64 4.96 2.39 -0.88
N ILE A 65 5.79 1.57 -0.22
CA ILE A 65 6.70 0.63 -0.90
C ILE A 65 5.92 -0.44 -1.68
N VAL A 66 4.88 -1.03 -1.07
CA VAL A 66 4.01 -2.02 -1.73
C VAL A 66 3.27 -1.39 -2.92
N TYR A 67 2.73 -0.19 -2.76
CA TYR A 67 2.03 0.53 -3.83
C TYR A 67 2.98 0.92 -4.96
N PHE A 68 4.21 1.30 -4.66
CA PHE A 68 5.24 1.54 -5.67
C PHE A 68 5.55 0.27 -6.47
N TYR A 69 5.63 -0.89 -5.82
CA TYR A 69 5.79 -2.17 -6.50
C TYR A 69 4.66 -2.42 -7.51
N PHE A 70 3.41 -2.27 -7.10
CA PHE A 70 2.25 -2.46 -7.99
C PHE A 70 2.22 -1.44 -9.14
N LEU A 71 2.57 -0.17 -8.87
CA LEU A 71 2.69 0.85 -9.89
C LEU A 71 3.76 0.49 -10.93
N LYS A 72 4.90 -0.04 -10.49
CA LYS A 72 5.97 -0.48 -11.39
C LYS A 72 5.55 -1.69 -12.21
N ASP A 73 4.87 -2.66 -11.61
CA ASP A 73 4.39 -3.87 -12.32
C ASP A 73 3.36 -3.50 -13.38
N SER A 74 2.34 -2.71 -13.03
CA SER A 74 1.31 -2.24 -13.97
C SER A 74 1.89 -1.38 -15.11
N PHE A 75 2.92 -0.57 -14.83
CA PHE A 75 3.63 0.19 -15.84
C PHE A 75 4.41 -0.70 -16.81
N ASN A 76 5.06 -1.75 -16.31
CA ASN A 76 5.74 -2.73 -17.15
C ASN A 76 4.75 -3.47 -18.05
N ASP A 77 3.55 -3.77 -17.55
CA ASP A 77 2.51 -4.39 -18.36
C ASP A 77 2.02 -3.45 -19.47
N VAL A 78 1.86 -2.14 -19.20
CA VAL A 78 1.57 -1.14 -20.24
C VAL A 78 2.68 -1.09 -21.30
N LYS A 79 3.96 -1.12 -20.89
CA LYS A 79 5.10 -1.17 -21.82
C LYS A 79 5.16 -2.44 -22.66
N SER A 80 4.61 -3.53 -22.15
CA SER A 80 4.60 -4.83 -22.85
C SER A 80 3.48 -4.99 -23.88
N LEU A 81 2.56 -4.01 -23.98
CA LEU A 81 1.46 -4.03 -24.94
C LEU A 81 1.97 -4.00 -26.39
N ASN A 82 1.44 -4.89 -27.23
CA ASN A 82 1.78 -5.00 -28.64
C ASN A 82 0.65 -4.43 -29.53
N ALA A 83 0.97 -4.05 -30.76
CA ALA A 83 0.01 -3.60 -31.77
C ALA A 83 -1.04 -4.67 -32.12
N ASN A 84 -0.66 -5.94 -31.99
CA ASN A 84 -1.54 -7.10 -32.23
C ASN A 84 -2.45 -7.44 -31.03
N ASP A 85 -2.30 -6.77 -29.88
CA ASP A 85 -3.17 -7.00 -28.73
C ASP A 85 -4.58 -6.44 -28.96
N THR A 86 -5.59 -7.14 -28.44
CA THR A 86 -6.98 -6.72 -28.56
C THR A 86 -7.19 -5.34 -27.91
N TYR A 87 -8.12 -4.55 -28.47
CA TYR A 87 -8.49 -3.25 -27.92
C TYR A 87 -8.86 -3.35 -26.42
N LYS A 88 -9.64 -4.36 -26.05
CA LYS A 88 -10.05 -4.62 -24.66
C LYS A 88 -8.84 -4.82 -23.73
N LYS A 89 -7.86 -5.65 -24.13
CA LYS A 89 -6.64 -5.86 -23.33
C LYS A 89 -5.89 -4.55 -23.13
N ARG A 90 -5.62 -3.81 -24.21
CA ARG A 90 -4.90 -2.52 -24.15
C ARG A 90 -5.59 -1.51 -23.25
N TYR A 91 -6.92 -1.41 -23.34
CA TYR A 91 -7.71 -0.49 -22.53
C TYR A 91 -7.67 -0.86 -21.04
N LEU A 92 -7.90 -2.14 -20.70
CA LEU A 92 -7.88 -2.61 -19.31
C LEU A 92 -6.50 -2.48 -18.66
N THR A 93 -5.42 -2.76 -19.38
CA THR A 93 -4.05 -2.59 -18.87
C THR A 93 -3.76 -1.13 -18.54
N LYS A 94 -4.19 -0.18 -19.38
CA LYS A 94 -4.05 1.25 -19.09
C LYS A 94 -4.85 1.70 -17.87
N LEU A 95 -6.09 1.21 -17.72
CA LEU A 95 -6.90 1.49 -16.53
C LEU A 95 -6.27 0.91 -15.25
N SER A 96 -5.73 -0.31 -15.31
CA SER A 96 -5.02 -0.91 -14.19
C SER A 96 -3.81 -0.07 -13.75
N PHE A 97 -3.01 0.39 -14.71
CA PHE A 97 -1.92 1.33 -14.43
C PHE A 97 -2.43 2.63 -13.77
N PHE A 98 -3.48 3.24 -14.34
CA PHE A 98 -4.07 4.45 -13.78
C PHE A 98 -4.56 4.25 -12.33
N GLY A 99 -5.23 3.14 -12.05
CA GLY A 99 -5.64 2.77 -10.70
C GLY A 99 -4.46 2.65 -9.74
N SER A 100 -3.40 1.95 -10.13
CA SER A 100 -2.20 1.81 -9.29
C SER A 100 -1.48 3.15 -9.05
N LEU A 101 -1.52 4.07 -10.02
CA LEU A 101 -0.94 5.41 -9.87
C LEU A 101 -1.71 6.23 -8.82
N LEU A 102 -3.04 6.19 -8.86
CA LEU A 102 -3.87 6.87 -7.87
C LEU A 102 -3.64 6.33 -6.46
N ILE A 103 -3.55 5.00 -6.30
CA ILE A 103 -3.27 4.36 -5.02
C ILE A 103 -1.90 4.78 -4.48
N PHE A 104 -0.88 4.81 -5.34
CA PHE A 104 0.45 5.25 -4.95
C PHE A 104 0.48 6.72 -4.48
N ILE A 105 -0.17 7.62 -5.22
CA ILE A 105 -0.31 9.03 -4.83
C ILE A 105 -1.04 9.15 -3.48
N SER A 106 -2.14 8.42 -3.31
CA SER A 106 -2.90 8.37 -2.06
C SER A 106 -2.01 7.91 -0.88
N GLY A 107 -1.21 6.86 -1.07
CA GLY A 107 -0.27 6.38 -0.06
C GLY A 107 0.76 7.43 0.37
N ILE A 108 1.30 8.21 -0.59
CA ILE A 108 2.23 9.31 -0.28
C ILE A 108 1.53 10.40 0.54
N ILE A 109 0.31 10.78 0.17
CA ILE A 109 -0.46 11.79 0.89
C ILE A 109 -0.72 11.34 2.33
N PHE A 110 -1.16 10.10 2.53
CA PHE A 110 -1.39 9.58 3.89
C PHE A 110 -0.11 9.45 4.71
N LEU A 111 1.01 9.05 4.10
CA LEU A 111 2.31 9.05 4.78
C LEU A 111 2.71 10.46 5.22
N TYR A 112 2.48 11.47 4.37
CA TYR A 112 2.74 12.87 4.71
C TYR A 112 1.87 13.35 5.88
N ILE A 113 0.57 12.99 5.88
CA ILE A 113 -0.32 13.30 7.01
C ILE A 113 0.19 12.62 8.28
N ALA A 114 0.49 11.32 8.24
CA ALA A 114 0.97 10.58 9.40
C ALA A 114 2.28 11.16 9.98
N TYR A 115 3.17 11.65 9.12
CA TYR A 115 4.40 12.32 9.53
C TYR A 115 4.13 13.69 10.16
N SER A 116 3.24 14.48 9.55
CA SER A 116 2.99 15.88 9.92
C SER A 116 1.99 16.06 11.06
N ASP A 117 1.12 15.08 11.30
CA ASP A 117 0.11 15.14 12.34
C ASP A 117 0.73 14.83 13.72
N GLU A 118 1.30 15.88 14.33
CA GLU A 118 1.93 15.78 15.64
C GLU A 118 0.93 15.68 16.78
N ASN A 119 -0.31 16.15 16.60
CA ASN A 119 -1.31 16.20 17.65
C ASN A 119 -2.38 15.13 17.56
N ILE A 120 -2.36 14.32 16.49
CA ILE A 120 -3.43 13.36 16.18
C ILE A 120 -4.75 14.14 16.01
N ASP A 121 -4.68 15.20 15.20
CA ASP A 121 -5.83 16.05 14.88
C ASP A 121 -6.70 15.40 13.80
N VAL A 122 -6.14 14.49 13.01
CA VAL A 122 -6.83 13.78 11.92
C VAL A 122 -6.67 12.28 12.09
N GLU A 123 -7.80 11.58 12.23
CA GLU A 123 -7.79 10.12 12.21
C GLU A 123 -7.54 9.64 10.79
N VAL A 124 -6.42 8.93 10.60
CA VAL A 124 -6.11 8.26 9.34
C VAL A 124 -6.40 6.77 9.50
N ALA A 125 -7.58 6.36 9.07
CA ALA A 125 -7.98 4.95 9.03
C ALA A 125 -7.51 4.28 7.73
N PHE A 126 -7.35 2.96 7.79
CA PHE A 126 -7.08 2.12 6.62
C PHE A 126 -8.37 1.97 5.80
N ASN A 127 -8.53 2.81 4.78
CA ASN A 127 -9.69 2.83 3.88
C ASN A 127 -9.37 2.12 2.56
#